data_AF-A0A1I4H3H3-F1
#
_entry.id   AF-A0A1I4H3H3-F1
#
_cell.length_a   1.000
_cell.length_b   1.000
_cell.length_c   1.000
_cell.angle_alpha   90.00
_cell.angle_beta   90.00
_cell.angle_gamma   90.00
#
_symmetry.space_group_name_H-M   'P 1'
#
loop_
_entity.id
_entity.type
_entity.pdbx_description
1 polymer ?
#
loop_
_entity_poly.entity_id
_entity_poly.type
_entity_poly.pdbx_seq_one_letter_code
_entity_poly.pdbx_strand_id
1 'polypeptide(L)'
;MIEDTSSSDDQLVFKAQNGNLEAFRTIVLRYSNALLSVAYSVLGDFHEAQDAAQEAFLKCYNHLHTLQDPSRLGSWLYAIAYRTSLDFVKKKKTSLPFNDAMAQKSDNVHSWLDQHIIQESIWSALQTLEKQSKAAVVLHYLSDWSMKDIGQFLNLSPDAVESRIRRAREKLKLYLADDFEAYFRTYRLDRDFEQIVCEHVLRSVGHFYIPVTNKKQTTAWFFRHFQLGMTIHGNLQLESGHELYLLECHNHFPKELPILTFTVSDVDELWSLLQSKEVITNPIETDEWLGKRFVFYDPDGNRYHAVEHK
;
A
#
# COMPACT_ATOMS: atom_id res chain seq x y z
N MET A 1 2.81 -6.72 -20.81
CA MET A 1 3.64 -5.51 -20.62
C MET A 1 4.69 -5.83 -19.59
N ILE A 2 5.96 -5.56 -19.89
CA ILE A 2 7.09 -5.86 -19.02
C ILE A 2 7.06 -4.82 -17.88
N GLU A 3 6.95 -5.28 -16.63
CA GLU A 3 7.03 -4.44 -15.43
C GLU A 3 8.40 -3.76 -15.39
N ASP A 4 8.43 -2.45 -15.60
CA ASP A 4 9.66 -1.66 -15.60
C ASP A 4 10.13 -1.42 -14.15
N THR A 5 10.56 -2.49 -13.50
CA THR A 5 11.16 -2.51 -12.15
C THR A 5 12.53 -1.82 -12.10
N SER A 6 13.04 -1.32 -13.23
CA SER A 6 14.36 -0.70 -13.38
C SER A 6 14.46 0.74 -12.88
N SER A 7 13.32 1.40 -12.61
CA SER A 7 13.31 2.79 -12.14
C SER A 7 13.98 2.90 -10.76
N SER A 8 14.92 3.84 -10.63
CA SER A 8 15.54 4.18 -9.35
C SER A 8 14.50 4.70 -8.35
N ASP A 9 14.75 4.53 -7.05
CA ASP A 9 13.88 5.08 -6.00
C ASP A 9 13.63 6.57 -6.19
N ASP A 10 14.66 7.33 -6.57
CA ASP A 10 14.56 8.77 -6.80
C ASP A 10 13.50 9.13 -7.85
N GLN A 11 13.50 8.39 -8.97
CA GLN A 11 12.52 8.57 -10.04
C GLN A 11 11.11 8.16 -9.61
N LEU A 12 11.00 7.07 -8.84
CA LEU A 12 9.70 6.61 -8.35
C LEU A 12 9.09 7.61 -7.37
N VAL A 13 9.88 8.11 -6.42
CA VAL A 13 9.46 9.15 -5.47
C VAL A 13 9.03 10.40 -6.22
N PHE A 14 9.85 10.89 -7.16
CA PHE A 14 9.50 12.09 -7.92
C PHE A 14 8.16 11.92 -8.67
N LYS A 15 7.99 10.80 -9.38
CA LYS A 15 6.73 10.51 -10.10
C LYS A 15 5.54 10.39 -9.13
N ALA A 16 5.70 9.67 -8.03
CA ALA A 16 4.65 9.45 -7.04
C ALA A 16 4.25 10.75 -6.31
N GLN A 17 5.20 11.62 -5.97
CA GLN A 17 4.93 12.95 -5.43
C GLN A 17 4.12 13.83 -6.39
N ASN A 18 4.25 13.60 -7.70
CA ASN A 18 3.48 14.28 -8.74
C ASN A 18 2.17 13.54 -9.10
N GLY A 19 1.71 12.61 -8.26
CA GLY A 19 0.43 11.91 -8.42
C GLY A 19 0.46 10.68 -9.32
N ASN A 20 1.64 10.18 -9.70
CA ASN A 20 1.73 8.94 -10.48
C ASN A 20 1.52 7.71 -9.56
N LEU A 21 0.31 7.15 -9.62
CA LEU A 21 -0.08 5.99 -8.80
C LEU A 21 0.72 4.72 -9.16
N GLU A 22 1.11 4.52 -10.42
CA GLU A 22 1.92 3.37 -10.85
C GLU A 22 3.36 3.44 -10.31
N ALA A 23 3.90 4.64 -10.15
CA ALA A 23 5.17 4.83 -9.47
C ALA A 23 5.05 4.47 -7.98
N PHE A 24 3.96 4.87 -7.32
CA PHE A 24 3.71 4.47 -5.94
C PHE A 24 3.43 2.97 -5.80
N ARG A 25 2.70 2.36 -6.73
CA ARG A 25 2.52 0.89 -6.84
C ARG A 25 3.87 0.19 -6.84
N THR A 26 4.81 0.67 -7.63
CA THR A 26 6.15 0.10 -7.72
C THR A 26 6.92 0.25 -6.40
N ILE A 27 6.77 1.38 -5.69
CA ILE A 27 7.32 1.57 -4.33
C ILE A 27 6.72 0.55 -3.37
N VAL A 28 5.41 0.37 -3.36
CA VAL A 28 4.74 -0.60 -2.47
C VAL A 28 5.26 -2.00 -2.74
N LEU A 29 5.20 -2.48 -3.99
CA LEU A 29 5.70 -3.81 -4.37
C LEU A 29 7.16 -4.02 -3.93
N ARG A 30 8.04 -3.05 -4.23
CA ARG A 30 9.47 -3.12 -3.89
C ARG A 30 9.73 -3.25 -2.39
N TYR A 31 8.90 -2.61 -1.56
CA TYR A 31 9.15 -2.49 -0.13
C TYR A 31 8.20 -3.31 0.76
N SER A 32 7.21 -4.01 0.20
CA SER A 32 6.20 -4.77 0.96
C SER A 32 6.83 -5.74 1.95
N ASN A 33 7.76 -6.56 1.47
CA ASN A 33 8.45 -7.55 2.30
C ASN A 33 9.31 -6.90 3.38
N ALA A 34 9.93 -5.77 3.07
CA ALA A 34 10.74 -5.06 4.05
C ALA A 34 9.90 -4.46 5.18
N LEU A 35 8.78 -3.82 4.84
CA LEU A 35 7.91 -3.19 5.82
C LEU A 35 7.24 -4.25 6.71
N LEU A 36 6.81 -5.37 6.13
CA LEU A 36 6.32 -6.51 6.90
C LEU A 36 7.39 -7.06 7.83
N SER A 37 8.61 -7.29 7.34
CA SER A 37 9.72 -7.80 8.15
C SER A 37 10.04 -6.88 9.34
N VAL A 38 10.01 -5.57 9.12
CA VAL A 38 10.17 -4.59 10.21
C VAL A 38 9.03 -4.69 11.20
N ALA A 39 7.79 -4.74 10.72
CA ALA A 39 6.61 -4.82 11.58
C ALA A 39 6.60 -6.12 12.40
N TYR A 40 6.90 -7.25 11.76
CA TYR A 40 7.05 -8.55 12.40
C TYR A 40 8.16 -8.52 13.46
N SER A 41 9.30 -7.87 13.19
CA SER A 41 10.37 -7.72 14.17
C SER A 41 9.94 -6.94 15.43
N VAL A 42 8.87 -6.14 15.36
CA VAL A 42 8.33 -5.40 16.49
C VAL A 42 7.18 -6.14 17.18
N LEU A 43 6.27 -6.73 16.39
CA LEU A 43 4.98 -7.27 16.84
C LEU A 43 5.02 -8.78 17.13
N GLY A 44 5.70 -9.55 16.29
CA GLY A 44 5.87 -11.00 16.45
C GLY A 44 4.69 -11.85 16.02
N ASP A 45 3.58 -11.19 15.70
CA ASP A 45 2.41 -11.77 15.07
C ASP A 45 2.37 -11.36 13.60
N PHE A 46 2.10 -12.32 12.72
CA PHE A 46 2.13 -12.09 11.28
C PHE A 46 0.94 -11.24 10.82
N HIS A 47 -0.26 -11.47 11.36
CA HIS A 47 -1.45 -10.72 10.99
C HIS A 47 -1.35 -9.27 11.46
N GLU A 48 -0.94 -9.04 12.72
CA GLU A 48 -0.70 -7.68 13.21
C GLU A 48 0.41 -6.97 12.40
N ALA A 49 1.43 -7.72 11.97
CA ALA A 49 2.49 -7.17 11.12
C ALA A 49 1.97 -6.76 9.74
N GLN A 50 1.07 -7.55 9.13
CA GLN A 50 0.45 -7.22 7.85
C GLN A 50 -0.36 -5.92 7.96
N ASP A 51 -1.18 -5.79 9.00
CA ASP A 51 -1.97 -4.59 9.25
C ASP A 51 -1.08 -3.36 9.47
N ALA A 52 -0.02 -3.51 10.27
CA ALA A 52 0.92 -2.43 10.53
C ALA A 52 1.72 -2.03 9.28
N ALA A 53 2.05 -2.97 8.39
CA ALA A 53 2.72 -2.69 7.13
C ALA A 53 1.81 -1.93 6.15
N GLN A 54 0.54 -2.34 6.03
CA GLN A 54 -0.45 -1.62 5.23
C GLN A 54 -0.65 -0.19 5.74
N GLU A 55 -0.89 -0.02 7.05
CA GLU A 55 -1.03 1.29 7.69
C GLU A 55 0.24 2.15 7.49
N ALA A 56 1.42 1.53 7.55
CA ALA A 56 2.66 2.23 7.26
C ALA A 56 2.70 2.75 5.82
N PHE A 57 2.31 1.95 4.82
CA PHE A 57 2.24 2.41 3.43
C PHE A 57 1.21 3.54 3.22
N LEU A 58 0.06 3.50 3.91
CA LEU A 58 -0.92 4.58 3.87
C LEU A 58 -0.32 5.89 4.41
N LYS A 59 0.38 5.83 5.55
CA LYS A 59 1.13 6.98 6.07
C LYS A 59 2.22 7.43 5.12
N CYS A 60 2.91 6.49 4.46
CA CYS A 60 3.94 6.81 3.48
C CYS A 60 3.34 7.58 2.30
N TYR A 61 2.22 7.15 1.75
CA TYR A 61 1.52 7.87 0.69
C TYR A 61 1.16 9.30 1.13
N ASN A 62 0.48 9.42 2.28
CA ASN A 62 0.00 10.70 2.80
C ASN A 62 1.15 11.70 3.09
N HIS A 63 2.32 11.20 3.48
CA HIS A 63 3.47 12.03 3.82
C HIS A 63 4.58 12.03 2.76
N LEU A 64 4.38 11.42 1.58
CA LEU A 64 5.43 11.26 0.58
C LEU A 64 5.99 12.62 0.12
N HIS A 65 5.13 13.64 0.04
CA HIS A 65 5.51 15.02 -0.30
C HIS A 65 6.49 15.66 0.70
N THR A 66 6.63 15.11 1.91
CA THR A 66 7.58 15.59 2.93
C THR A 66 8.99 15.04 2.76
N LEU A 67 9.16 13.99 1.95
CA LEU A 67 10.47 13.39 1.67
C LEU A 67 11.28 14.30 0.73
N GLN A 68 12.24 15.04 1.31
CA GLN A 68 13.07 15.99 0.58
C GLN A 68 14.22 15.33 -0.20
N ASP A 69 14.74 14.21 0.31
CA ASP A 69 15.84 13.46 -0.28
C ASP A 69 15.33 12.09 -0.73
N PRO A 70 14.96 11.93 -2.02
CA PRO A 70 14.42 10.68 -2.54
C PRO A 70 15.32 9.45 -2.33
N SER A 71 16.64 9.66 -2.25
CA SER A 71 17.61 8.57 -2.04
C SER A 71 17.47 7.91 -0.68
N ARG A 72 16.76 8.55 0.25
CA ARG A 72 16.50 8.05 1.60
C ARG A 72 15.19 7.27 1.72
N LEU A 73 14.48 7.02 0.63
CA LEU A 73 13.18 6.33 0.63
C LEU A 73 13.18 5.11 1.54
N GLY A 74 14.13 4.18 1.37
CA GLY A 74 14.23 2.98 2.20
C GLY A 74 14.31 3.28 3.71
N SER A 75 15.23 4.14 4.12
CA SER A 75 15.41 4.52 5.53
C SER A 75 14.20 5.29 6.11
N TRP A 76 13.50 6.04 5.27
CA TRP A 76 12.30 6.78 5.62
C TRP A 76 11.10 5.83 5.83
N LEU A 77 10.88 4.89 4.89
CA LEU A 77 9.89 3.82 5.01
C LEU A 77 10.14 2.96 6.26
N TYR A 78 11.41 2.59 6.52
CA TYR A 78 11.80 1.88 7.74
C TYR A 78 11.35 2.61 9.01
N ALA A 79 11.59 3.92 9.08
CA ALA A 79 11.22 4.72 10.25
C ALA A 79 9.70 4.77 10.44
N ILE A 80 8.93 4.90 9.36
CA ILE A 80 7.46 4.94 9.40
C ILE A 80 6.90 3.58 9.85
N ALA A 81 7.38 2.49 9.25
CA ALA A 81 6.94 1.14 9.61
C ALA A 81 7.25 0.83 11.07
N TYR A 82 8.49 1.06 11.50
CA TYR A 82 8.88 0.82 12.89
C TYR A 82 8.04 1.63 13.88
N ARG A 83 7.80 2.92 13.61
CA ARG A 83 6.96 3.77 14.49
C ARG A 83 5.51 3.28 14.50
N THR A 84 4.96 2.93 13.34
CA THR A 84 3.61 2.39 13.21
C THR A 84 3.45 1.10 14.02
N SER A 85 4.41 0.18 13.94
CA SER A 85 4.37 -1.04 14.74
C SER A 85 4.47 -0.78 16.25
N LEU A 86 5.26 0.21 16.68
CA LEU A 86 5.26 0.63 18.10
C LEU A 86 3.91 1.19 18.55
N ASP A 87 3.18 1.88 17.67
CA ASP A 87 1.85 2.40 17.99
C ASP A 87 0.83 1.26 18.13
N PHE A 88 0.93 0.20 17.32
CA PHE A 88 0.14 -1.02 17.49
C PHE A 88 0.40 -1.68 18.85
N VAL A 89 1.68 -1.81 19.25
CA VAL A 89 2.04 -2.34 20.59
C VAL A 89 1.40 -1.51 21.72
N LYS A 90 1.39 -0.18 21.59
CA LYS A 90 0.76 0.69 22.60
C LYS A 90 -0.75 0.47 22.67
N LYS A 91 -1.44 0.44 21.52
CA LYS A 91 -2.89 0.21 21.46
C LYS A 91 -3.27 -1.13 22.11
N LYS A 92 -2.52 -2.19 21.85
CA LYS A 92 -2.72 -3.51 22.46
C LYS A 92 -2.65 -3.47 24.00
N LYS A 93 -1.71 -2.71 24.56
CA LYS A 93 -1.59 -2.54 26.02
C LYS A 93 -2.76 -1.75 26.63
N THR A 94 -3.36 -0.83 25.89
CA THR A 94 -4.48 0.00 26.36
C THR A 94 -5.83 -0.72 26.23
N SER A 95 -5.96 -1.66 25.29
CA SER A 95 -7.21 -2.40 25.02
C SER A 95 -7.45 -3.64 25.87
N LEU A 96 -6.66 -3.90 26.92
CA LEU A 96 -6.84 -5.07 27.80
C LEU A 96 -7.57 -4.71 29.11
N PRO A 97 -8.88 -4.95 29.23
CA PRO A 97 -9.48 -5.48 30.45
C PRO A 97 -9.36 -7.01 30.50
N PHE A 98 -9.08 -7.52 31.69
CA PHE A 98 -8.91 -8.93 32.09
C PHE A 98 -10.04 -9.87 31.60
N ASN A 99 -9.75 -10.91 30.80
CA ASN A 99 -9.97 -12.34 31.13
C ASN A 99 -9.69 -13.32 29.95
N ASP A 100 -9.47 -14.56 30.35
CA ASP A 100 -9.01 -15.78 29.66
C ASP A 100 -9.71 -16.28 28.39
N ALA A 101 -8.89 -16.97 27.59
CA ALA A 101 -9.10 -18.22 26.86
C ALA A 101 -10.29 -18.39 25.90
N MET A 102 -9.97 -18.74 24.64
CA MET A 102 -10.70 -19.79 23.94
C MET A 102 -9.73 -20.66 23.13
N ALA A 103 -9.39 -21.81 23.71
CA ALA A 103 -8.90 -22.97 22.97
C ALA A 103 -10.04 -23.53 22.10
N GLN A 104 -9.81 -23.63 20.79
CA GLN A 104 -10.62 -24.48 19.91
C GLN A 104 -9.89 -25.80 19.68
N LYS A 105 -10.62 -26.90 19.89
CA LYS A 105 -10.16 -28.28 19.67
C LYS A 105 -10.42 -28.71 18.22
N SER A 106 -9.39 -29.22 17.53
CA SER A 106 -9.42 -30.55 16.89
C SER A 106 -8.03 -31.03 16.40
N ASP A 107 -7.77 -32.32 16.67
CA ASP A 107 -6.92 -33.35 16.07
C ASP A 107 -5.45 -33.12 15.65
N ASN A 108 -4.82 -32.03 16.08
CA ASN A 108 -3.35 -31.89 15.96
C ASN A 108 -2.71 -31.25 17.20
N VAL A 109 -3.25 -31.53 18.39
CA VAL A 109 -2.87 -30.87 19.66
C VAL A 109 -1.36 -30.91 19.91
N HIS A 110 -0.68 -32.00 19.57
CA HIS A 110 0.78 -32.10 19.74
C HIS A 110 1.55 -31.24 18.74
N SER A 111 1.23 -31.29 17.44
CA SER A 111 1.95 -30.50 16.43
C SER A 111 1.66 -29.00 16.51
N TRP A 112 0.42 -28.63 16.86
CA TRP A 112 0.04 -27.24 17.11
C TRP A 112 0.73 -26.69 18.36
N LEU A 113 0.78 -27.47 19.45
CA LEU A 113 1.47 -27.06 20.68
C LEU A 113 2.98 -26.94 20.46
N ASP A 114 3.59 -27.89 19.74
CA ASP A 114 5.02 -27.84 19.41
C ASP A 114 5.34 -26.63 18.53
N GLN A 115 4.52 -26.32 17.51
CA GLN A 115 4.67 -25.11 16.69
C GLN A 115 4.51 -23.83 17.50
N HIS A 116 3.55 -23.77 18.42
CA HIS A 116 3.31 -22.59 19.25
C HIS A 116 4.46 -22.35 20.24
N ILE A 117 4.98 -23.41 20.86
CA ILE A 117 6.14 -23.35 21.75
C ILE A 117 7.39 -22.88 20.99
N ILE A 118 7.60 -23.39 19.77
CA ILE A 118 8.69 -22.95 18.90
C ILE A 118 8.53 -21.47 18.52
N GLN A 119 7.32 -21.05 18.16
CA GLN A 119 7.00 -19.64 17.85
C GLN A 119 7.31 -18.71 19.01
N GLU A 120 6.81 -19.00 20.21
CA GLU A 120 7.06 -18.20 21.40
C GLU A 120 8.56 -18.14 21.74
N SER A 121 9.26 -19.27 21.61
CA SER A 121 10.70 -19.34 21.85
C SER A 121 11.48 -18.49 20.85
N ILE A 122 11.14 -18.56 19.55
CA ILE A 122 11.80 -17.76 18.50
C ILE A 122 11.56 -16.29 18.74
N TRP A 123 10.31 -15.93 19.03
CA TRP A 123 9.95 -14.55 19.28
C TRP A 123 10.65 -13.98 20.52
N SER A 124 10.67 -14.72 21.61
CA SER A 124 11.38 -14.35 22.84
C SER A 124 12.87 -14.15 22.58
N ALA A 125 13.51 -15.07 21.84
CA ALA A 125 14.92 -14.97 21.48
C ALA A 125 15.20 -13.73 20.60
N LEU A 126 14.34 -13.46 19.61
CA LEU A 126 14.42 -12.24 18.79
C LEU A 126 14.32 -10.98 19.64
N GLN A 127 13.43 -10.93 20.65
CA GLN A 127 13.28 -9.78 21.54
C GLN A 127 14.55 -9.45 22.33
N THR A 128 15.47 -10.40 22.50
CA THR A 128 16.76 -10.13 23.13
C THR A 128 17.74 -9.37 22.22
N LEU A 129 17.46 -9.26 20.92
CA LEU A 129 18.32 -8.59 19.95
C LEU A 129 18.09 -7.09 19.93
N GLU A 130 19.14 -6.34 19.66
CA GLU A 130 19.01 -4.93 19.30
C GLU A 130 18.10 -4.76 18.08
N LYS A 131 17.30 -3.69 18.10
CA LYS A 131 16.31 -3.34 17.06
C LYS A 131 16.79 -3.56 15.62
N GLN A 132 17.94 -2.99 15.25
CA GLN A 132 18.46 -3.09 13.87
C GLN A 132 18.97 -4.50 13.53
N SER A 133 19.56 -5.21 14.51
CA SER A 133 20.00 -6.59 14.32
C SER A 133 18.81 -7.53 14.12
N LYS A 134 17.73 -7.31 14.89
CA LYS A 134 16.48 -8.05 14.73
C LYS A 134 15.86 -7.82 13.35
N ALA A 135 15.76 -6.56 12.91
CA ALA A 135 15.26 -6.22 11.57
C ALA A 135 16.12 -6.86 10.46
N ALA A 136 17.45 -6.80 10.58
CA ALA A 136 18.36 -7.42 9.60
C ALA A 136 18.17 -8.94 9.49
N VAL A 137 17.97 -9.63 10.62
CA VAL A 137 17.69 -11.07 10.63
C VAL A 137 16.37 -11.38 9.95
N VAL A 138 15.30 -10.68 10.32
CA VAL A 138 13.97 -10.94 9.73
C VAL A 138 13.99 -10.64 8.22
N LEU A 139 14.55 -9.52 7.79
CA LEU A 139 14.69 -9.19 6.36
C LEU A 139 15.45 -10.27 5.58
N HIS A 140 16.52 -10.81 6.16
CA HIS A 140 17.33 -11.81 5.50
C HIS A 140 16.60 -13.16 5.36
N TYR A 141 16.00 -13.66 6.44
CA TYR A 141 15.42 -15.01 6.45
C TYR A 141 13.95 -15.07 6.02
N LEU A 142 13.17 -14.01 6.24
CA LEU A 142 11.75 -13.96 5.89
C LEU A 142 11.52 -13.47 4.45
N SER A 143 12.43 -12.63 3.94
CA SER A 143 12.24 -11.91 2.68
C SER A 143 13.38 -12.10 1.68
N ASP A 144 14.43 -12.83 2.02
CA ASP A 144 15.62 -13.08 1.18
C ASP A 144 16.32 -11.81 0.67
N TRP A 145 16.26 -10.74 1.45
CA TRP A 145 16.94 -9.50 1.08
C TRP A 145 18.46 -9.71 1.13
N SER A 146 19.15 -9.17 0.13
CA SER A 146 20.61 -9.20 0.09
C SER A 146 21.18 -8.27 1.16
N MET A 147 22.41 -8.52 1.61
CA MET A 147 23.09 -7.65 2.59
C MET A 147 23.20 -6.21 2.09
N LYS A 148 23.29 -6.02 0.77
CA LYS A 148 23.31 -4.70 0.14
C LYS A 148 21.97 -3.99 0.31
N ASP A 149 20.85 -4.66 0.01
CA ASP A 149 19.51 -4.07 0.09
C ASP A 149 19.13 -3.79 1.54
N ILE A 150 19.47 -4.70 2.46
CA ILE A 150 19.31 -4.49 3.91
C ILE A 150 20.16 -3.29 4.37
N GLY A 151 21.39 -3.17 3.87
CA GLY A 151 22.28 -2.05 4.18
C GLY A 151 21.69 -0.71 3.75
N GLN A 152 21.20 -0.63 2.51
CA GLN A 152 20.52 0.56 1.99
C GLN A 152 19.28 0.91 2.82
N PHE A 153 18.44 -0.08 3.14
CA PHE A 153 17.20 0.12 3.88
C PHE A 153 17.42 0.55 5.34
N LEU A 154 18.38 -0.09 6.03
CA LEU A 154 18.68 0.19 7.44
C LEU A 154 19.71 1.31 7.63
N ASN A 155 20.24 1.87 6.54
CA ASN A 155 21.35 2.84 6.54
C ASN A 155 22.61 2.28 7.25
N LEU A 156 23.06 1.11 6.81
CA LEU A 156 24.23 0.36 7.29
C LEU A 156 25.11 -0.06 6.12
N SER A 157 26.40 -0.29 6.36
CA SER A 157 27.25 -0.96 5.36
C SER A 157 26.86 -2.45 5.23
N PRO A 158 27.08 -3.08 4.05
CA PRO A 158 26.86 -4.51 3.88
C PRO A 158 27.60 -5.36 4.93
N ASP A 159 28.85 -5.01 5.25
CA ASP A 159 29.66 -5.70 6.27
C ASP A 159 29.05 -5.57 7.68
N ALA A 160 28.48 -4.40 8.00
CA ALA A 160 27.79 -4.19 9.26
C ALA A 160 26.52 -5.04 9.36
N VAL A 161 25.79 -5.20 8.26
CA VAL A 161 24.63 -6.11 8.16
C VAL A 161 25.07 -7.55 8.39
N GLU A 162 26.10 -8.02 7.67
CA GLU A 162 26.62 -9.38 7.82
C GLU A 162 27.06 -9.66 9.26
N SER A 163 27.80 -8.74 9.88
CA SER A 163 28.22 -8.85 11.27
C SER A 163 27.05 -8.90 12.25
N ARG A 164 25.98 -8.14 11.99
CA ARG A 164 24.76 -8.16 12.82
C ARG A 164 24.01 -9.49 12.68
N ILE A 165 23.82 -9.98 11.45
CA ILE A 165 23.14 -11.26 11.19
C ILE A 165 23.93 -12.41 11.82
N ARG A 166 25.25 -12.44 11.67
CA ARG A 166 26.12 -13.46 12.28
C ARG A 166 25.97 -13.49 13.80
N ARG A 167 26.11 -12.34 14.46
CA ARG A 167 25.98 -12.23 15.93
C ARG A 167 24.58 -12.60 16.41
N ALA A 168 23.55 -12.19 15.67
CA ALA A 168 22.18 -12.55 15.99
C ALA A 168 21.96 -14.06 15.86
N ARG A 169 22.47 -14.69 14.80
CA ARG A 169 22.43 -16.16 14.63
C ARG A 169 23.10 -16.88 15.79
N GLU A 170 24.30 -16.46 16.19
CA GLU A 170 25.01 -17.04 17.35
C GLU A 170 24.17 -16.94 18.62
N LYS A 171 23.52 -15.80 18.84
CA LYS A 171 22.63 -15.61 19.99
C LYS A 171 21.39 -16.49 19.90
N LEU A 172 20.74 -16.56 18.74
CA LEU A 172 19.51 -17.34 18.51
C LEU A 172 19.76 -18.85 18.63
N LYS A 173 20.91 -19.37 18.16
CA LYS A 173 21.30 -20.78 18.31
C LYS A 173 21.34 -21.24 19.76
N LEU A 174 21.70 -20.36 20.70
CA LEU A 174 21.70 -20.67 22.13
C LEU A 174 20.29 -20.91 22.69
N TYR A 175 19.25 -20.39 22.03
CA TYR A 175 17.86 -20.47 22.50
C TYR A 175 17.03 -21.53 21.76
N LEU A 176 17.42 -21.92 20.53
CA LEU A 176 16.45 -22.51 19.58
C LEU A 176 16.88 -23.83 18.94
N ALA A 177 18.10 -24.32 19.16
CA ALA A 177 18.71 -25.32 18.28
C ALA A 177 18.61 -24.88 16.79
N ASP A 178 19.00 -25.72 15.82
CA ASP A 178 19.10 -25.30 14.41
C ASP A 178 17.75 -25.03 13.69
N ASP A 179 16.61 -25.05 14.41
CA ASP A 179 15.25 -24.98 13.83
C ASP A 179 14.77 -23.56 13.45
N PHE A 180 15.45 -22.50 13.90
CA PHE A 180 15.00 -21.14 13.63
C PHE A 180 14.99 -20.80 12.12
N GLU A 181 15.93 -21.34 11.33
CA GLU A 181 15.95 -21.13 9.88
C GLU A 181 14.77 -21.83 9.19
N ALA A 182 14.44 -23.05 9.64
CA ALA A 182 13.30 -23.80 9.14
C ALA A 182 11.98 -23.06 9.42
N TYR A 183 11.87 -22.43 10.60
CA TYR A 183 10.75 -21.56 10.93
C TYR A 183 10.61 -20.41 9.93
N PHE A 184 11.65 -19.58 9.75
CA PHE A 184 11.55 -18.44 8.82
C PHE A 184 11.29 -18.85 7.38
N ARG A 185 11.85 -19.98 6.91
CA ARG A 185 11.56 -20.52 5.57
C ARG A 185 10.09 -20.89 5.39
N THR A 186 9.42 -21.35 6.45
CA THR A 186 7.99 -21.70 6.41
C THR A 186 7.10 -20.47 6.22
N TYR A 187 7.51 -19.32 6.76
CA TYR A 187 6.78 -18.06 6.67
C TYR A 187 7.32 -17.11 5.59
N ARG A 188 8.14 -17.64 4.67
CA ARG A 188 8.75 -16.86 3.59
C ARG A 188 7.66 -16.19 2.76
N LEU A 189 7.89 -14.92 2.45
CA LEU A 189 6.95 -14.11 1.67
C LEU A 189 7.09 -14.42 0.19
N ASP A 190 5.95 -14.51 -0.48
CA ASP A 190 5.85 -14.72 -1.92
C ASP A 190 5.32 -13.46 -2.63
N ARG A 191 5.23 -13.55 -3.96
CA ARG A 191 4.70 -12.46 -4.78
C ARG A 191 3.21 -12.21 -4.55
N ASP A 192 2.47 -13.22 -4.09
CA ASP A 192 1.03 -13.10 -3.84
C ASP A 192 0.81 -12.12 -2.68
N PHE A 193 1.61 -12.21 -1.62
CA PHE A 193 1.60 -11.23 -0.55
C PHE A 193 1.85 -9.79 -1.04
N GLU A 194 2.88 -9.58 -1.86
CA GLU A 194 3.22 -8.25 -2.40
C GLU A 194 2.05 -7.66 -3.20
N GLN A 195 1.43 -8.48 -4.04
CA GLN A 195 0.29 -8.08 -4.87
C GLN A 195 -0.95 -7.75 -4.01
N ILE A 196 -1.25 -8.56 -2.99
CA ILE A 196 -2.37 -8.33 -2.07
C ILE A 196 -2.17 -7.02 -1.31
N VAL A 197 -1.00 -6.79 -0.72
CA VAL A 197 -0.72 -5.53 0.00
C VAL A 197 -0.83 -4.34 -0.94
N CYS A 198 -0.24 -4.46 -2.13
CA CYS A 198 -0.32 -3.44 -3.15
C CYS A 198 -1.77 -3.10 -3.49
N GLU A 199 -2.59 -4.10 -3.79
CA GLU A 199 -4.00 -3.89 -4.13
C GLU A 199 -4.78 -3.20 -3.00
N HIS A 200 -4.62 -3.65 -1.76
CA HIS A 200 -5.29 -3.03 -0.62
C HIS A 200 -4.84 -1.60 -0.38
N VAL A 201 -3.53 -1.34 -0.43
CA VAL A 201 -2.98 0.00 -0.27
C VAL A 201 -3.48 0.91 -1.38
N LEU A 202 -3.37 0.49 -2.65
CA LEU A 202 -3.81 1.30 -3.81
C LEU A 202 -5.31 1.61 -3.76
N ARG A 203 -6.16 0.65 -3.39
CA ARG A 203 -7.59 0.88 -3.16
C ARG A 203 -7.85 1.91 -2.06
N SER A 204 -7.00 1.93 -1.04
CA SER A 204 -7.14 2.83 0.11
C SER A 204 -6.57 4.23 -0.15
N VAL A 205 -5.55 4.36 -1.03
CA VAL A 205 -4.92 5.64 -1.36
C VAL A 205 -5.42 6.29 -2.64
N GLY A 206 -6.26 5.60 -3.41
CA GLY A 206 -6.82 6.10 -4.67
C GLY A 206 -7.66 7.35 -4.44
N HIS A 207 -7.00 8.49 -4.53
CA HIS A 207 -7.59 9.82 -4.47
C HIS A 207 -7.43 10.44 -5.85
N PHE A 208 -8.56 10.67 -6.52
CA PHE A 208 -8.55 11.23 -7.86
C PHE A 208 -8.67 12.75 -7.74
N TYR A 209 -7.59 13.47 -8.00
CA TYR A 209 -7.58 14.93 -7.97
C TYR A 209 -8.07 15.49 -9.31
N ILE A 210 -9.21 16.17 -9.28
CA ILE A 210 -9.78 16.88 -10.42
C ILE A 210 -9.58 18.39 -10.14
N PRO A 211 -8.70 19.07 -10.89
CA PRO A 211 -8.57 20.52 -10.79
C PRO A 211 -9.85 21.20 -11.31
N VAL A 212 -10.37 22.15 -10.55
CA VAL A 212 -11.60 22.89 -10.85
C VAL A 212 -11.43 24.36 -10.49
N THR A 213 -12.15 25.26 -11.16
CA THR A 213 -12.18 26.69 -10.83
C THR A 213 -13.26 27.02 -9.80
N ASN A 214 -14.30 26.17 -9.71
CA ASN A 214 -15.40 26.32 -8.77
C ASN A 214 -15.83 24.96 -8.21
N LYS A 215 -15.35 24.64 -7.00
CA LYS A 215 -15.63 23.35 -6.35
C LYS A 215 -17.13 23.12 -6.16
N LYS A 216 -17.87 24.13 -5.73
CA LYS A 216 -19.31 23.99 -5.45
C LYS A 216 -20.11 23.67 -6.71
N GLN A 217 -19.79 24.33 -7.82
CA GLN A 217 -20.44 24.10 -9.11
C GLN A 217 -20.16 22.68 -9.62
N THR A 218 -18.89 22.26 -9.61
CA THR A 218 -18.51 20.95 -10.14
C THR A 218 -18.95 19.81 -9.22
N THR A 219 -18.97 20.01 -7.89
CA THR A 219 -19.65 19.08 -6.97
C THR A 219 -21.13 18.92 -7.33
N ALA A 220 -21.88 20.02 -7.46
CA ALA A 220 -23.31 19.96 -7.80
C ALA A 220 -23.56 19.31 -9.17
N TRP A 221 -22.64 19.49 -10.11
CA TRP A 221 -22.66 18.83 -11.41
C TRP A 221 -22.55 17.30 -11.25
N PHE A 222 -21.53 16.81 -10.53
CA PHE A 222 -21.39 15.37 -10.27
C PHE A 222 -22.61 14.76 -9.56
N PHE A 223 -23.20 15.47 -8.59
CA PHE A 223 -24.47 15.04 -7.97
C PHE A 223 -25.61 14.91 -8.98
N ARG A 224 -25.81 15.93 -9.82
CA ARG A 224 -26.92 15.98 -10.78
C ARG A 224 -26.82 14.91 -11.85
N HIS A 225 -25.60 14.66 -12.34
CA HIS A 225 -25.40 13.80 -13.51
C HIS A 225 -25.13 12.34 -13.12
N PHE A 226 -24.40 12.11 -12.02
CA PHE A 226 -23.90 10.78 -11.62
C PHE A 226 -24.39 10.31 -10.24
N GLN A 227 -25.15 11.12 -9.50
CA GLN A 227 -25.69 10.76 -8.17
C GLN A 227 -24.63 10.29 -7.15
N LEU A 228 -23.38 10.75 -7.30
CA LEU A 228 -22.29 10.40 -6.39
C LEU A 228 -22.61 10.86 -4.96
N GLY A 229 -22.16 10.10 -3.95
CA GLY A 229 -22.30 10.48 -2.54
C GLY A 229 -21.27 11.52 -2.09
N MET A 230 -21.43 12.06 -0.87
CA MET A 230 -20.36 12.79 -0.17
C MET A 230 -19.75 11.92 0.91
N THR A 231 -18.44 12.03 1.08
CA THR A 231 -17.73 11.45 2.22
C THR A 231 -17.84 12.37 3.44
N ILE A 232 -17.50 11.88 4.63
CA ILE A 232 -17.43 12.69 5.86
C ILE A 232 -16.42 13.84 5.76
N HIS A 233 -15.48 13.76 4.80
CA HIS A 233 -14.46 14.76 4.53
C HIS A 233 -14.89 15.82 3.52
N GLY A 234 -16.12 15.73 2.98
CA GLY A 234 -16.62 16.70 2.02
C GLY A 234 -16.07 16.49 0.61
N ASN A 235 -15.72 15.26 0.24
CA ASN A 235 -15.31 14.86 -1.11
C ASN A 235 -16.39 13.99 -1.77
N LEU A 236 -16.35 13.90 -3.10
CA LEU A 236 -17.27 13.06 -3.87
C LEU A 236 -16.86 11.59 -3.72
N GLN A 237 -17.81 10.69 -3.46
CA GLN A 237 -17.55 9.26 -3.32
C GLN A 237 -17.95 8.51 -4.60
N LEU A 238 -17.02 7.73 -5.16
CA LEU A 238 -17.29 6.79 -6.23
C LEU A 238 -17.93 5.50 -5.67
N GLU A 239 -18.66 4.76 -6.50
CA GLU A 239 -19.22 3.45 -6.13
C GLU A 239 -18.15 2.44 -5.69
N SER A 240 -16.93 2.59 -6.20
CA SER A 240 -15.77 1.78 -5.81
C SER A 240 -15.25 2.10 -4.40
N GLY A 241 -15.81 3.09 -3.71
CA GLY A 241 -15.38 3.55 -2.39
C GLY A 241 -14.29 4.62 -2.40
N HIS A 242 -13.66 4.86 -3.55
CA HIS A 242 -12.63 5.89 -3.71
C HIS A 242 -13.21 7.31 -3.63
N GLU A 243 -12.40 8.26 -3.16
CA GLU A 243 -12.77 9.67 -3.10
C GLU A 243 -12.24 10.45 -4.32
N LEU A 244 -13.12 11.24 -4.93
CA LEU A 244 -12.80 12.26 -5.94
C LEU A 244 -12.57 13.61 -5.23
N TYR A 245 -11.34 14.09 -5.29
CA TYR A 245 -10.95 15.38 -4.73
C TYR A 245 -11.05 16.46 -5.79
N LEU A 246 -12.02 17.35 -5.64
CA LEU A 246 -12.06 18.57 -6.43
C LEU A 246 -11.08 19.58 -5.82
N LEU A 247 -10.00 19.87 -6.55
CA LEU A 247 -8.96 20.83 -6.15
C LEU A 247 -9.28 22.19 -6.77
N GLU A 248 -9.73 23.14 -5.94
CA GLU A 248 -10.07 24.48 -6.41
C GLU A 248 -8.81 25.29 -6.72
N CYS A 249 -8.66 25.69 -7.98
CA CYS A 249 -7.51 26.38 -8.54
C CYS A 249 -7.94 27.72 -9.14
N HIS A 250 -7.18 28.80 -8.88
CA HIS A 250 -7.50 30.12 -9.42
C HIS A 250 -7.41 30.21 -10.96
N ASN A 251 -6.54 29.40 -11.57
CA ASN A 251 -6.44 29.23 -13.01
C ASN A 251 -6.37 27.73 -13.31
N HIS A 252 -7.21 27.26 -14.23
CA HIS A 252 -7.21 25.88 -14.69
C HIS A 252 -7.22 25.84 -16.22
N PHE A 253 -6.39 24.95 -16.78
CA PHE A 253 -6.31 24.72 -18.21
C PHE A 253 -6.50 23.22 -18.44
N PRO A 254 -7.64 22.81 -19.04
CA PRO A 254 -7.91 21.41 -19.31
C PRO A 254 -6.82 20.78 -20.16
N LYS A 255 -6.39 19.58 -19.78
CA LYS A 255 -5.44 18.79 -20.57
C LYS A 255 -6.18 18.08 -21.71
N GLU A 256 -5.47 17.82 -22.81
CA GLU A 256 -6.03 17.08 -23.95
C GLU A 256 -6.35 15.62 -23.60
N LEU A 257 -5.64 15.05 -22.61
CA LEU A 257 -5.85 13.67 -22.15
C LEU A 257 -6.98 13.60 -21.10
N PRO A 258 -7.79 12.52 -21.11
CA PRO A 258 -8.83 12.32 -20.11
C PRO A 258 -8.23 12.15 -18.71
N ILE A 259 -8.86 12.78 -17.71
CA ILE A 259 -8.45 12.72 -16.30
C ILE A 259 -8.87 11.39 -15.68
N LEU A 260 -10.05 10.87 -16.04
CA LEU A 260 -10.55 9.57 -15.60
C LEU A 260 -11.25 8.83 -16.73
N THR A 261 -11.23 7.50 -16.63
CA THR A 261 -12.00 6.60 -17.48
C THR A 261 -12.98 5.82 -16.62
N PHE A 262 -14.26 5.90 -16.95
CA PHE A 262 -15.35 5.19 -16.31
C PHE A 262 -15.68 3.95 -17.13
N THR A 263 -15.65 2.79 -16.49
CA THR A 263 -16.19 1.56 -17.10
C THR A 263 -17.68 1.50 -16.85
N VAL A 264 -18.47 1.30 -17.90
CA VAL A 264 -19.94 1.32 -17.85
C VAL A 264 -20.54 0.09 -18.50
N SER A 265 -21.71 -0.32 -18.02
CA SER A 265 -22.42 -1.51 -18.52
C SER A 265 -22.98 -1.32 -19.93
N ASP A 266 -23.41 -0.10 -20.25
CA ASP A 266 -23.97 0.28 -21.55
C ASP A 266 -23.55 1.72 -21.88
N VAL A 267 -22.74 1.86 -22.94
CA VAL A 267 -22.23 3.16 -23.37
C VAL A 267 -23.30 4.01 -24.06
N ASP A 268 -24.20 3.40 -24.83
CA ASP A 268 -25.25 4.12 -25.56
C ASP A 268 -26.27 4.73 -24.59
N GLU A 269 -26.61 4.00 -23.53
CA GLU A 269 -27.50 4.48 -22.46
C GLU A 269 -26.90 5.70 -21.75
N LEU A 270 -25.65 5.60 -21.28
CA LEU A 270 -25.01 6.71 -20.57
C LEU A 270 -24.81 7.93 -21.49
N TRP A 271 -24.39 7.71 -22.74
CA TRP A 271 -24.21 8.79 -23.71
C TRP A 271 -25.52 9.57 -23.93
N SER A 272 -26.62 8.84 -24.17
CA SER A 272 -27.95 9.42 -24.36
C SER A 272 -28.43 10.17 -23.11
N LEU A 273 -28.20 9.59 -21.93
CA LEU A 273 -28.54 10.21 -20.65
C LEU A 273 -27.78 11.54 -20.46
N LEU A 274 -26.48 11.56 -20.71
CA LEU A 274 -25.65 12.75 -20.54
C LEU A 274 -26.05 13.86 -21.53
N GLN A 275 -26.32 13.51 -22.79
CA GLN A 275 -26.84 14.47 -23.77
C GLN A 275 -28.20 15.05 -23.35
N SER A 276 -29.11 14.22 -22.84
CA SER A 276 -30.42 14.68 -22.36
C SER A 276 -30.33 15.66 -21.19
N LYS A 277 -29.21 15.63 -20.45
CA LYS A 277 -28.90 16.53 -19.34
C LYS A 277 -27.96 17.68 -19.75
N GLU A 278 -27.83 17.97 -21.04
CA GLU A 278 -27.01 19.08 -21.59
C GLU A 278 -25.51 18.99 -21.26
N VAL A 279 -24.98 17.78 -21.02
CA VAL A 279 -23.55 17.56 -20.84
C VAL A 279 -22.86 17.55 -22.21
N ILE A 280 -21.73 18.26 -22.32
CA ILE A 280 -20.93 18.27 -23.55
C ILE A 280 -20.31 16.88 -23.72
N THR A 281 -20.57 16.27 -24.87
CA THR A 281 -20.08 14.94 -25.24
C THR A 281 -19.51 14.94 -26.66
N ASN A 282 -18.54 14.08 -26.92
CA ASN A 282 -18.17 13.70 -28.27
C ASN A 282 -19.09 12.56 -28.76
N PRO A 283 -19.21 12.32 -30.07
CA PRO A 283 -19.88 11.14 -30.59
C PRO A 283 -19.26 9.84 -30.06
N ILE A 284 -20.07 8.78 -29.99
CA ILE A 284 -19.58 7.44 -29.65
C ILE A 284 -18.62 6.96 -30.73
N GLU A 285 -17.47 6.46 -30.30
CA GLU A 285 -16.47 5.81 -31.12
C GLU A 285 -16.40 4.33 -30.77
N THR A 286 -16.17 3.48 -31.76
CA THR A 286 -15.90 2.06 -31.55
C THR A 286 -14.42 1.80 -31.79
N ASP A 287 -13.73 1.31 -30.76
CA ASP A 287 -12.32 0.94 -30.81
C ASP A 287 -12.18 -0.58 -30.75
N GLU A 288 -11.29 -1.16 -31.57
CA GLU A 288 -11.09 -2.62 -31.62
C GLU A 288 -10.66 -3.22 -30.26
N TRP A 289 -9.95 -2.43 -29.45
CA TRP A 289 -9.39 -2.87 -28.16
C TRP A 289 -10.31 -2.53 -26.99
N LEU A 290 -10.89 -1.33 -26.98
CA LEU A 290 -11.67 -0.79 -25.86
C LEU A 290 -13.19 -0.93 -26.01
N GLY A 291 -13.69 -1.42 -27.15
CA GLY A 291 -15.12 -1.50 -27.41
C GLY A 291 -15.73 -0.13 -27.69
N LYS A 292 -17.03 0.03 -27.40
CA LYS A 292 -17.68 1.35 -27.52
C LYS A 292 -17.15 2.28 -26.44
N ARG A 293 -16.95 3.54 -26.81
CA ARG A 293 -16.51 4.59 -25.89
C ARG A 293 -17.02 5.96 -26.33
N PHE A 294 -17.04 6.91 -25.41
CA PHE A 294 -17.16 8.32 -25.76
C PHE A 294 -16.45 9.21 -24.75
N VAL A 295 -16.33 10.48 -25.11
CA VAL A 295 -15.72 11.52 -24.29
C VAL A 295 -16.80 12.45 -23.78
N PHE A 296 -16.70 12.87 -22.51
CA PHE A 296 -17.54 13.93 -21.95
C PHE A 296 -16.73 14.89 -21.10
N TYR A 297 -17.32 16.04 -20.78
CA TYR A 297 -16.64 17.13 -20.08
C TYR A 297 -17.42 17.62 -18.87
N ASP A 298 -16.71 18.00 -17.82
CA ASP A 298 -17.28 18.73 -16.68
C ASP A 298 -17.33 20.25 -16.97
N PRO A 299 -17.90 21.08 -16.06
CA PRO A 299 -18.01 22.53 -16.28
C PRO A 299 -16.67 23.25 -16.42
N ASP A 300 -15.59 22.66 -15.91
CA ASP A 300 -14.24 23.18 -15.99
C ASP A 300 -13.52 22.75 -17.26
N GLY A 301 -14.19 21.99 -18.13
CA GLY A 301 -13.65 21.48 -19.39
C GLY A 301 -12.75 20.27 -19.22
N ASN A 302 -12.67 19.67 -18.03
CA ASN A 302 -11.90 18.45 -17.84
C ASN A 302 -12.50 17.34 -18.68
N ARG A 303 -11.62 16.58 -19.34
CA ARG A 303 -11.99 15.50 -20.23
C ARG A 303 -12.14 14.19 -19.45
N TYR A 304 -13.18 13.42 -19.73
CA TYR A 304 -13.42 12.10 -19.16
C TYR A 304 -13.76 11.10 -20.26
N HIS A 305 -13.45 9.83 -20.06
CA HIS A 305 -13.86 8.74 -20.94
C HIS A 305 -14.93 7.88 -20.27
N ALA A 306 -15.90 7.43 -21.05
CA ALA A 306 -16.73 6.28 -20.71
C ALA A 306 -16.40 5.15 -21.69
N VAL A 307 -16.13 3.96 -21.18
CA VAL A 307 -15.80 2.75 -21.96
C VAL A 307 -16.70 1.61 -21.54
N GLU A 308 -17.16 0.82 -22.50
CA GLU A 308 -18.01 -0.33 -22.24
C GLU A 308 -17.22 -1.46 -21.55
N HIS A 309 -17.79 -2.06 -20.52
CA HIS A 309 -17.20 -3.24 -19.88
C HIS A 309 -17.27 -4.42 -20.88
N LYS A 310 -16.11 -4.98 -21.27
CA LYS A 310 -16.06 -6.25 -22.01
C LYS A 310 -16.43 -7.43 -21.12
#